data_AF-A0A4Q6F8B9-F1
#
_entry.id   AF-A0A4Q6F8B9-F1
#
_cell.length_a   1.000
_cell.length_b   1.000
_cell.length_c   1.000
_cell.angle_alpha   90.00
_cell.angle_beta   90.00
_cell.angle_gamma   90.00
#
_symmetry.space_group_name_H-M   'P 1'
#
loop_
_entity.id
_entity.type
_entity.pdbx_description
1 polymer ?
#
loop_
_entity_poly.entity_id
_entity_poly.type
_entity_poly.pdbx_seq_one_letter_code
_entity_poly.pdbx_strand_id
1 'polypeptide(L)'
;MLISRIEKFDWNEISEDLLGRGFAVTDRLLFDDEIEALKASYEQEDLYRKTIVMQRYSMGRGEYKYYRYPLPDLVQDLRKSFYAKLFPLANEWSSRLGLENRYPQTHEDFLSECLAASQSVPTPLILHYSKGDYNCLHQDLYGKVWFPFQVIFGLSDETEYQGGELVLTKQRPRLQSIPYVMKIPKGAAVITTTNFHAEKGMRGFY
;
A
#
# COMPACT_ATOMS: atom_id res chain seq x y z
N MET A 1 -14.71 7.94 -14.41
CA MET A 1 -13.33 8.33 -14.02
C MET A 1 -12.87 7.44 -12.86
N LEU A 2 -11.57 7.29 -12.63
CA LEU A 2 -11.06 6.45 -11.53
C LEU A 2 -11.61 6.86 -10.16
N ILE A 3 -11.62 8.17 -9.87
CA ILE A 3 -12.14 8.73 -8.62
C ILE A 3 -13.58 8.29 -8.33
N SER A 4 -14.46 8.35 -9.33
CA SER A 4 -15.86 7.93 -9.20
C SER A 4 -16.06 6.42 -8.95
N ARG A 5 -15.06 5.59 -9.24
CA ARG A 5 -15.08 4.16 -8.88
C ARG A 5 -14.70 3.98 -7.42
N ILE A 6 -13.63 4.66 -6.98
CA ILE A 6 -13.13 4.66 -5.60
C ILE A 6 -14.19 5.24 -4.64
N GLU A 7 -14.93 6.26 -5.06
CA GLU A 7 -16.02 6.86 -4.28
C GLU A 7 -17.18 5.93 -3.98
N LYS A 8 -17.36 4.86 -4.78
CA LYS A 8 -18.47 3.91 -4.62
C LYS A 8 -18.19 2.82 -3.59
N PHE A 9 -16.95 2.67 -3.14
CA PHE A 9 -16.65 1.75 -2.06
C PHE A 9 -17.36 2.16 -0.78
N ASP A 10 -17.70 1.18 0.05
CA ASP A 10 -18.17 1.44 1.39
C ASP A 10 -16.97 1.88 2.26
N TRP A 11 -16.73 3.19 2.28
CA TRP A 11 -15.66 3.78 3.07
C TRP A 11 -15.88 3.66 4.57
N ASN A 12 -17.12 3.43 5.03
CA ASN A 12 -17.38 3.15 6.43
C ASN A 12 -16.87 1.75 6.77
N GLU A 13 -17.25 0.75 5.97
CA GLU A 13 -16.76 -0.63 6.14
C GLU A 13 -15.23 -0.70 6.04
N ILE A 14 -14.62 -0.06 5.04
CA ILE A 14 -13.15 0.01 4.90
C ILE A 14 -12.51 0.63 6.16
N SER A 15 -13.10 1.70 6.70
CA SER A 15 -12.56 2.36 7.89
C SER A 15 -12.70 1.50 9.14
N GLU A 16 -13.83 0.79 9.29
CA GLU A 16 -14.08 -0.16 10.38
C GLU A 16 -13.12 -1.35 10.31
N ASP A 17 -12.87 -1.90 9.13
CA ASP A 17 -11.91 -2.98 8.90
C ASP A 17 -10.48 -2.53 9.22
N LEU A 18 -10.07 -1.35 8.74
CA LEU A 18 -8.75 -0.78 9.08
C LEU A 18 -8.61 -0.60 10.59
N LEU A 19 -9.64 -0.11 11.28
CA LEU A 19 -9.65 0.05 12.73
C LEU A 19 -9.69 -1.29 13.49
N GLY A 20 -10.39 -2.30 12.99
CA GLY A 20 -10.57 -3.58 13.68
C GLY A 20 -9.39 -4.53 13.52
N ARG A 21 -8.80 -4.60 12.33
CA ARG A 21 -7.80 -5.62 11.94
C ARG A 21 -6.55 -5.06 11.27
N GLY A 22 -6.49 -3.77 10.97
CA GLY A 22 -5.29 -3.13 10.37
C GLY A 22 -5.20 -3.29 8.85
N PHE A 23 -6.24 -3.83 8.21
CA PHE A 23 -6.33 -3.89 6.75
C PHE A 23 -7.77 -4.07 6.28
N ALA A 24 -8.06 -3.55 5.10
CA ALA A 24 -9.32 -3.70 4.38
C ALA A 24 -9.04 -4.18 2.95
N VAL A 25 -9.99 -4.90 2.36
CA VAL A 25 -9.94 -5.31 0.95
C VAL A 25 -11.12 -4.69 0.22
N THR A 26 -10.85 -4.05 -0.91
CA THR A 26 -11.89 -3.42 -1.72
C THR A 26 -12.51 -4.43 -2.68
N ASP A 27 -13.68 -4.08 -3.22
CA ASP A 27 -14.13 -4.67 -4.48
C ASP A 27 -13.14 -4.38 -5.62
N ARG A 28 -13.31 -5.09 -6.74
CA ARG A 28 -12.51 -4.88 -7.94
C ARG A 28 -12.62 -3.43 -8.42
N LEU A 29 -11.47 -2.75 -8.50
CA LEU A 29 -11.35 -1.38 -8.98
C LEU A 29 -10.86 -1.30 -10.43
N LEU A 30 -9.81 -2.07 -10.73
CA LEU A 30 -9.10 -2.01 -12.00
C LEU A 30 -9.76 -2.92 -13.03
N PHE A 31 -9.95 -2.38 -14.23
CA PHE A 31 -10.44 -3.13 -15.39
C PHE A 31 -9.30 -3.92 -16.04
N ASP A 32 -9.65 -4.92 -16.85
CA ASP A 32 -8.65 -5.82 -17.43
C ASP A 32 -7.64 -5.09 -18.34
N ASP A 33 -8.09 -4.09 -19.09
CA ASP A 33 -7.22 -3.25 -19.93
C ASP A 33 -6.22 -2.44 -19.10
N GLU A 34 -6.66 -1.86 -17.97
CA GLU A 34 -5.79 -1.16 -17.02
C GLU A 34 -4.77 -2.10 -16.37
N ILE A 35 -5.19 -3.31 -16.01
CA ILE A 35 -4.32 -4.33 -15.41
C ILE A 35 -3.26 -4.79 -16.42
N GLU A 36 -3.67 -5.12 -17.65
CA GLU A 36 -2.73 -5.55 -18.68
C GLU A 36 -1.77 -4.42 -19.09
N ALA A 37 -2.22 -3.16 -19.10
CA ALA A 37 -1.33 -2.01 -19.32
C ALA A 37 -0.28 -1.90 -18.21
N LEU A 38 -0.65 -2.07 -16.94
CA LEU A 38 0.30 -2.08 -15.82
C LEU A 38 1.28 -3.26 -15.91
N LYS A 39 0.80 -4.46 -16.26
CA LYS A 39 1.66 -5.64 -16.46
C LYS A 39 2.65 -5.42 -17.60
N ALA A 40 2.19 -4.93 -18.76
CA ALA A 40 3.04 -4.62 -19.90
C ALA A 40 4.07 -3.51 -19.60
N SER A 41 3.74 -2.58 -18.70
CA SER A 41 4.67 -1.53 -18.29
C SER A 41 5.90 -2.06 -17.56
N TYR A 42 5.83 -3.25 -16.95
CA TYR A 42 6.94 -3.87 -16.20
C TYR A 42 8.23 -4.00 -17.03
N GLU A 43 8.10 -4.25 -18.33
CA GLU A 43 9.23 -4.40 -19.26
C GLU A 43 9.76 -3.05 -19.80
N GLN A 44 9.11 -1.92 -19.48
CA GLN A 44 9.49 -0.58 -19.94
C GLN A 44 10.46 0.08 -18.95
N GLU A 45 11.75 -0.23 -19.07
CA GLU A 45 12.81 0.26 -18.15
C GLU A 45 12.84 1.78 -17.95
N ASP A 46 12.45 2.57 -18.97
CA ASP A 46 12.41 4.03 -18.90
C ASP A 46 11.39 4.57 -17.88
N LEU A 47 10.40 3.77 -17.48
CA LEU A 47 9.42 4.14 -16.45
C LEU A 47 9.98 4.02 -15.03
N TYR A 48 11.15 3.41 -14.83
CA TYR A 48 11.64 3.03 -13.51
C TYR A 48 12.94 3.76 -13.15
N ARG A 49 13.03 4.29 -11.94
CA ARG A 49 14.28 4.91 -11.44
C ARG A 49 15.25 3.90 -10.84
N LYS A 50 14.73 2.75 -10.41
CA LYS A 50 15.50 1.75 -9.66
C LYS A 50 14.82 0.38 -9.73
N THR A 51 15.61 -0.64 -10.03
CA THR A 51 15.23 -2.04 -9.94
C THR A 51 15.93 -2.68 -8.74
N ILE A 52 15.16 -3.40 -7.92
CA ILE A 52 15.66 -4.10 -6.74
C ILE A 52 15.58 -5.60 -6.98
N VAL A 53 16.75 -6.24 -7.03
CA VAL A 53 16.88 -7.70 -6.98
C VAL A 53 16.97 -8.12 -5.52
N MET A 54 15.89 -8.66 -4.98
CA MET A 54 15.67 -8.85 -3.54
C MET A 54 16.73 -9.74 -2.87
N GLN A 55 17.27 -10.70 -3.62
CA GLN A 55 18.32 -11.62 -3.19
C GLN A 55 19.57 -10.89 -2.72
N ARG A 56 19.85 -9.71 -3.29
CA ARG A 56 21.04 -8.89 -2.94
C ARG A 56 20.90 -8.18 -1.60
N TYR A 57 19.68 -8.10 -1.07
CA TYR A 57 19.34 -7.34 0.14
C TYR A 57 18.84 -8.24 1.27
N SER A 58 18.91 -9.57 1.12
CA SER A 58 18.34 -10.54 2.07
C SER A 58 16.85 -10.30 2.38
N MET A 59 16.12 -9.66 1.46
CA MET A 59 14.69 -9.36 1.58
C MET A 59 13.81 -10.43 0.92
N GLY A 60 14.39 -11.57 0.56
CA GLY A 60 13.72 -12.68 -0.10
C GLY A 60 14.28 -12.93 -1.49
N ARG A 61 13.43 -13.41 -2.39
CA ARG A 61 13.76 -13.71 -3.79
C ARG A 61 12.71 -13.09 -4.70
N GLY A 62 13.13 -12.46 -5.78
CA GLY A 62 12.25 -11.78 -6.73
C GLY A 62 12.75 -10.38 -7.08
N GLU A 63 11.92 -9.64 -7.80
CA GLU A 63 12.26 -8.30 -8.27
C GLU A 63 11.10 -7.32 -8.08
N TYR A 64 11.44 -6.08 -7.72
CA TYR A 64 10.50 -4.97 -7.81
C TYR A 64 11.17 -3.72 -8.39
N LYS A 65 10.39 -2.92 -9.11
CA LYS A 65 10.85 -1.71 -9.79
C LYS A 65 10.12 -0.49 -9.26
N TYR A 66 10.88 0.51 -8.79
CA TYR A 66 10.34 1.81 -8.39
C TYR A 66 10.14 2.68 -9.63
N TYR A 67 8.94 3.24 -9.79
CA TYR A 67 8.68 4.19 -10.87
C TYR A 67 9.55 5.45 -10.74
N ARG A 68 9.73 6.18 -11.84
CA ARG A 68 10.29 7.54 -11.85
C ARG A 68 9.20 8.57 -12.13
N TYR A 69 9.49 9.86 -11.90
CA TYR A 69 8.63 10.93 -12.40
C TYR A 69 8.94 11.22 -13.88
N PRO A 70 7.95 11.63 -14.70
CA PRO A 70 6.52 11.61 -14.40
C PRO A 70 5.99 10.17 -14.26
N LEU A 71 4.98 9.97 -13.42
CA LEU A 71 4.32 8.67 -13.26
C LEU A 71 3.37 8.40 -14.43
N PRO A 72 3.10 7.13 -14.78
CA PRO A 72 1.96 6.80 -15.62
C PRO A 72 0.66 7.37 -15.03
N ASP A 73 -0.22 7.92 -15.87
CA ASP A 73 -1.41 8.64 -15.44
C ASP A 73 -2.28 7.83 -14.46
N LEU A 74 -2.51 6.55 -14.77
CA LEU A 74 -3.27 5.65 -13.89
C LEU A 74 -2.64 5.53 -12.49
N VAL A 75 -1.31 5.39 -12.40
CA VAL A 75 -0.60 5.29 -11.11
C VAL A 75 -0.70 6.61 -10.35
N GLN A 76 -0.57 7.74 -11.05
CA GLN A 76 -0.71 9.07 -10.47
C GLN A 76 -2.12 9.32 -9.93
N ASP A 77 -3.15 8.92 -10.67
CA ASP A 77 -4.56 9.09 -10.30
C ASP A 77 -4.96 8.19 -9.13
N LEU A 78 -4.47 6.94 -9.10
CA LEU A 78 -4.66 6.02 -7.97
C LEU A 78 -4.12 6.65 -6.69
N ARG A 79 -2.89 7.18 -6.71
CA ARG A 79 -2.28 7.83 -5.53
C ARG A 79 -3.11 8.99 -5.02
N LYS A 80 -3.50 9.92 -5.89
CA LYS A 80 -4.28 11.11 -5.50
C LYS A 80 -5.65 10.71 -4.95
N SER A 81 -6.32 9.78 -5.63
CA SER A 81 -7.69 9.39 -5.28
C SER A 81 -7.76 8.63 -3.96
N PHE A 82 -6.84 7.69 -3.71
CA PHE A 82 -6.77 7.00 -2.43
C PHE A 82 -6.31 7.92 -1.30
N TYR A 83 -5.34 8.81 -1.55
CA TYR A 83 -4.91 9.79 -0.56
C TYR A 83 -6.10 10.65 -0.08
N ALA A 84 -6.90 11.17 -0.99
CA ALA A 84 -8.06 12.00 -0.67
C ALA A 84 -9.09 11.29 0.23
N LYS A 85 -9.18 9.96 0.15
CA LYS A 85 -10.09 9.16 0.98
C LYS A 85 -9.46 8.71 2.30
N LEU A 86 -8.15 8.48 2.32
CA LEU A 86 -7.44 7.95 3.48
C LEU A 86 -6.89 9.03 4.42
N PHE A 87 -6.65 10.26 3.95
CA PHE A 87 -6.09 11.32 4.81
C PHE A 87 -6.95 11.64 6.05
N PRO A 88 -8.31 11.62 6.04
CA PRO A 88 -9.09 11.90 7.23
C PRO A 88 -8.86 10.83 8.29
N LEU A 89 -8.86 9.56 7.87
CA LEU A 89 -8.60 8.42 8.75
C LEU A 89 -7.16 8.45 9.29
N ALA A 90 -6.19 8.84 8.47
CA ALA A 90 -4.79 8.97 8.89
C ALA A 90 -4.60 10.03 9.98
N ASN A 91 -5.31 11.16 9.86
CA ASN A 91 -5.32 12.21 10.87
C ASN A 91 -6.07 11.79 12.14
N GLU A 92 -7.20 11.10 12.01
CA GLU A 92 -7.92 10.53 13.14
C GLU A 92 -7.05 9.56 13.93
N TRP A 93 -6.34 8.66 13.25
CA TRP A 93 -5.41 7.72 13.86
C TRP A 93 -4.28 8.42 14.59
N SER A 94 -3.68 9.42 13.95
CA SER A 94 -2.62 10.22 14.57
C SER A 94 -3.12 10.91 15.85
N SER A 95 -4.35 11.41 15.84
CA SER A 95 -4.97 11.97 17.04
C SER A 95 -5.23 10.92 18.13
N ARG A 96 -5.77 9.75 17.77
CA ARG A 96 -6.09 8.67 18.72
C ARG A 96 -4.83 8.09 19.39
N LEU A 97 -3.74 7.98 18.64
CA LEU A 97 -2.44 7.48 19.11
C LEU A 97 -1.57 8.56 19.76
N GLY A 98 -2.03 9.82 19.79
CA GLY A 98 -1.23 10.93 20.33
C GLY A 98 0.04 11.22 19.53
N LEU A 99 0.07 10.86 18.24
CA LEU A 99 1.17 11.16 17.34
C LEU A 99 1.15 12.63 16.93
N GLU A 100 2.32 13.20 16.69
CA GLU A 100 2.45 14.59 16.21
C GLU A 100 2.17 14.73 14.71
N ASN A 101 2.26 13.62 13.95
CA ASN A 101 2.02 13.62 12.51
C ASN A 101 0.63 14.16 12.16
N ARG A 102 0.58 15.09 11.21
CA ARG A 102 -0.66 15.58 10.59
C ARG A 102 -0.45 15.56 9.09
N TYR A 103 -1.46 15.10 8.38
CA TYR A 103 -1.45 14.94 6.93
C TYR A 103 -2.29 16.04 6.30
N PRO A 104 -1.77 16.76 5.29
CA PRO A 104 -2.52 17.83 4.64
C PRO A 104 -3.67 17.27 3.80
N GLN A 105 -4.62 18.12 3.44
CA GLN A 105 -5.83 17.68 2.73
C GLN A 105 -5.55 17.17 1.31
N THR A 106 -4.52 17.69 0.65
CA THR A 106 -4.17 17.32 -0.73
C THR A 106 -2.90 16.47 -0.78
N HIS A 107 -2.83 15.60 -1.80
CA HIS A 107 -1.64 14.78 -2.03
C HIS A 107 -0.45 15.65 -2.47
N GLU A 108 -0.72 16.74 -3.19
CA GLU A 108 0.27 17.73 -3.63
C GLU A 108 0.95 18.44 -2.45
N ASP A 109 0.18 18.83 -1.43
CA ASP A 109 0.73 19.42 -0.22
C ASP A 109 1.57 18.40 0.55
N PHE A 110 1.11 17.14 0.62
CA PHE A 110 1.88 16.07 1.26
C PHE A 110 3.21 15.80 0.54
N LEU A 111 3.22 15.86 -0.80
CA LEU A 111 4.45 15.79 -1.58
C LEU A 111 5.38 16.99 -1.33
N SER A 112 4.82 18.16 -1.07
CA SER A 112 5.59 19.36 -0.70
C SER A 112 6.28 19.19 0.66
N GLU A 113 5.58 18.60 1.63
CA GLU A 113 6.17 18.21 2.92
C GLU A 113 7.28 17.15 2.76
N CYS A 114 7.05 16.14 1.93
CA CYS A 114 8.08 15.15 1.57
C CYS A 114 9.31 15.83 0.95
N LEU A 115 9.11 16.75 0.01
CA LEU A 115 10.19 17.49 -0.63
C LEU A 115 10.99 18.33 0.37
N ALA A 116 10.30 19.03 1.29
CA ALA A 116 10.94 19.78 2.37
C ALA A 116 11.79 18.87 3.29
N ALA A 117 11.38 17.61 3.44
CA ALA A 117 12.13 16.57 4.16
C ALA A 117 13.21 15.86 3.30
N SER A 118 13.56 16.42 2.12
CA SER A 118 14.51 15.83 1.16
C SER A 118 14.09 14.47 0.58
N GLN A 119 12.78 14.19 0.53
CA GLN A 119 12.19 13.01 -0.11
C GLN A 119 11.57 13.39 -1.46
N SER A 120 12.41 13.51 -2.50
CA SER A 120 12.03 14.00 -3.83
C SER A 120 11.65 12.91 -4.84
N VAL A 121 11.84 11.63 -4.49
CA VAL A 121 11.59 10.50 -5.41
C VAL A 121 10.22 9.87 -5.17
N PRO A 122 9.56 9.36 -6.24
CA PRO A 122 8.29 8.65 -6.08
C PRO A 122 8.50 7.30 -5.38
N THR A 123 7.51 6.92 -4.57
CA THR A 123 7.45 5.67 -3.82
C THR A 123 6.67 4.52 -4.47
N PRO A 124 5.74 4.71 -5.44
CA PRO A 124 5.10 3.59 -6.12
C PRO A 124 6.11 2.65 -6.76
N LEU A 125 5.78 1.36 -6.71
CA LEU A 125 6.57 0.29 -7.26
C LEU A 125 5.65 -0.80 -7.83
N ILE A 126 6.21 -1.65 -8.69
CA ILE A 126 5.57 -2.86 -9.19
C ILE A 126 6.45 -4.06 -8.86
N LEU A 127 5.83 -5.15 -8.41
CA LEU A 127 6.52 -6.38 -8.04
C LEU A 127 6.19 -7.48 -9.04
N HIS A 128 7.17 -8.33 -9.31
CA HIS A 128 6.97 -9.55 -10.09
C HIS A 128 7.71 -10.70 -9.40
N TYR A 129 6.97 -11.78 -9.18
CA TYR A 129 7.48 -12.98 -8.52
C TYR A 129 7.33 -14.18 -9.46
N SER A 130 8.43 -14.90 -9.64
CA SER A 130 8.43 -16.20 -10.32
C SER A 130 8.24 -17.34 -9.33
N LYS A 131 8.11 -18.57 -9.82
CA LYS A 131 7.96 -19.76 -8.98
C LYS A 131 9.10 -19.85 -7.94
N GLY A 132 8.73 -19.87 -6.66
CA GLY A 132 9.67 -19.99 -5.53
C GLY A 132 10.21 -18.65 -5.02
N ASP A 133 9.88 -17.54 -5.68
CA ASP A 133 10.14 -16.21 -5.17
C ASP A 133 9.22 -15.88 -3.97
N TYR A 134 9.68 -14.98 -3.12
CA TYR A 134 8.97 -14.55 -1.92
C TYR A 134 9.56 -13.25 -1.38
N ASN A 135 8.75 -12.49 -0.65
CA ASN A 135 9.21 -11.37 0.16
C ASN A 135 9.28 -11.78 1.63
N CYS A 136 10.38 -11.43 2.29
CA CYS A 136 10.48 -11.62 3.74
C CYS A 136 9.47 -10.72 4.46
N LEU A 137 9.02 -11.14 5.65
CA LEU A 137 8.26 -10.25 6.53
C LEU A 137 9.12 -9.04 6.88
N HIS A 138 8.58 -7.86 6.63
CA HIS A 138 9.22 -6.58 6.92
C HIS A 138 8.15 -5.54 7.22
N GLN A 139 8.61 -4.39 7.68
CA GLN A 139 7.79 -3.21 7.87
C GLN A 139 8.14 -2.21 6.77
N ASP A 140 7.12 -1.72 6.05
CA ASP A 140 7.32 -0.84 4.90
C ASP A 140 7.21 0.64 5.30
N LEU A 141 8.32 1.17 5.80
CA LEU A 141 8.47 2.59 6.13
C LEU A 141 9.59 3.22 5.32
N TYR A 142 9.27 4.31 4.63
CA TYR A 142 10.22 5.04 3.81
C TYR A 142 10.33 6.50 4.26
N GLY A 143 11.55 6.92 4.58
CA GLY A 143 11.87 8.32 4.87
C GLY A 143 11.39 8.80 6.25
N LYS A 144 11.53 10.10 6.47
CA LYS A 144 11.13 10.80 7.71
C LYS A 144 9.64 11.14 7.70
N VAL A 145 9.14 11.55 6.53
CA VAL A 145 7.72 11.81 6.27
C VAL A 145 7.15 10.58 5.56
N TRP A 146 6.19 9.92 6.20
CA TRP A 146 5.57 8.69 5.73
C TRP A 146 4.06 8.77 5.93
N PHE A 147 3.29 8.04 5.12
CA PHE A 147 1.84 7.94 5.25
C PHE A 147 1.48 6.61 5.95
N PRO A 148 0.46 6.55 6.82
CA PRO A 148 0.23 5.39 7.68
C PRO A 148 -0.44 4.22 6.99
N PHE A 149 -0.83 4.41 5.72
CA PHE A 149 -1.48 3.39 4.91
C PHE A 149 -0.69 3.14 3.62
N GLN A 150 -0.68 1.89 3.20
CA GLN A 150 -0.23 1.42 1.90
C GLN A 150 -1.40 0.75 1.17
N VAL A 151 -1.38 0.81 -0.15
CA VAL A 151 -2.42 0.24 -1.02
C VAL A 151 -1.75 -0.69 -2.02
N ILE A 152 -2.12 -1.97 -1.99
CA ILE A 152 -1.52 -3.04 -2.81
C ILE A 152 -2.59 -3.57 -3.77
N PHE A 153 -2.31 -3.58 -5.06
CA PHE A 153 -3.24 -4.08 -6.09
C PHE A 153 -2.85 -5.48 -6.55
N GLY A 154 -3.83 -6.37 -6.65
CA GLY A 154 -3.65 -7.67 -7.32
C GLY A 154 -3.73 -7.51 -8.83
N LEU A 155 -2.66 -7.79 -9.56
CA LEU A 155 -2.65 -7.71 -11.03
C LEU A 155 -2.80 -9.07 -11.71
N SER A 156 -2.32 -10.13 -11.08
CA SER A 156 -2.50 -11.52 -11.54
C SER A 156 -3.82 -12.09 -11.07
N ASP A 157 -4.38 -12.99 -11.87
CA ASP A 157 -5.53 -13.78 -11.44
C ASP A 157 -5.10 -14.81 -10.38
N GLU A 158 -5.94 -15.02 -9.37
CA GLU A 158 -5.64 -15.95 -8.27
C GLU A 158 -5.47 -17.41 -8.74
N THR A 159 -5.99 -17.74 -9.93
CA THR A 159 -5.86 -19.06 -10.57
C THR A 159 -4.55 -19.23 -11.34
N GLU A 160 -3.81 -18.15 -11.63
CA GLU A 160 -2.53 -18.19 -12.35
C GLU A 160 -1.38 -18.74 -11.50
N TYR A 161 -1.56 -18.83 -10.17
CA TYR A 161 -0.51 -19.25 -9.25
C TYR A 161 -1.03 -20.05 -8.04
N GLN A 162 -0.16 -20.90 -7.50
CA GLN A 162 -0.36 -21.64 -6.26
C GLN A 162 0.61 -21.11 -5.20
N GLY A 163 0.12 -20.84 -3.99
CA GLY A 163 0.85 -20.06 -2.98
C GLY A 163 0.73 -18.56 -3.26
N GLY A 164 1.79 -17.79 -2.97
CA GLY A 164 1.88 -16.37 -3.32
C GLY A 164 0.96 -15.46 -2.50
N GLU A 165 0.46 -15.93 -1.36
CA GLU A 165 -0.42 -15.17 -0.50
C GLU A 165 0.29 -13.95 0.11
N LEU A 166 -0.44 -12.83 0.20
CA LEU A 166 -0.07 -11.72 1.07
C LEU A 166 -0.23 -12.17 2.52
N VAL A 167 0.85 -12.04 3.29
CA VAL A 167 0.87 -12.32 4.73
C VAL A 167 1.03 -11.00 5.49
N LEU A 168 -0.01 -10.59 6.19
CA LEU A 168 0.03 -9.48 7.15
C LEU A 168 0.17 -10.05 8.55
N THR A 169 1.01 -9.45 9.39
CA THR A 169 1.23 -9.96 10.75
C THR A 169 0.90 -8.90 11.78
N LYS A 170 -0.07 -9.21 12.65
CA LYS A 170 -0.34 -8.40 13.83
C LYS A 170 0.58 -8.84 14.95
N GLN A 171 1.53 -7.98 15.30
CA GLN A 171 2.39 -8.19 16.44
C GLN A 171 1.59 -7.97 17.74
N ARG A 172 1.77 -8.88 18.70
CA ARG A 172 1.14 -8.79 20.01
C ARG A 172 2.22 -8.90 21.07
N PRO A 173 2.60 -7.80 21.76
CA PRO A 173 3.67 -7.83 22.74
C PRO A 173 3.47 -8.95 23.77
N ARG A 174 4.50 -9.79 23.93
CA ARG A 174 4.51 -10.95 24.87
C ARG A 174 3.51 -12.06 24.54
N LEU A 175 2.90 -12.05 23.36
CA LEU A 175 2.01 -13.09 22.84
C LEU A 175 2.48 -13.53 21.44
N GLN A 176 1.96 -14.65 20.96
CA GLN A 176 2.20 -15.09 19.59
C GLN A 176 1.57 -14.09 18.60
N SER A 177 2.30 -13.71 17.55
CA SER A 177 1.76 -12.87 16.47
C SER A 177 0.63 -13.59 15.74
N ILE A 178 -0.34 -12.83 15.22
CA ILE A 178 -1.44 -13.38 14.39
C ILE A 178 -1.13 -13.10 12.93
N PRO A 179 -1.05 -14.13 12.07
CA PRO A 179 -0.99 -13.93 10.63
C PRO A 179 -2.40 -13.79 10.05
N TYR A 180 -2.55 -12.87 9.10
CA TYR A 180 -3.65 -12.83 8.14
C TYR A 180 -3.05 -13.21 6.79
N VAL A 181 -3.60 -14.25 6.18
CA VAL A 181 -3.08 -14.84 4.94
C VAL A 181 -4.17 -14.78 3.89
N MET A 182 -3.88 -14.16 2.75
CA MET A 182 -4.87 -14.03 1.69
C MET A 182 -4.24 -13.91 0.31
N LYS A 183 -4.96 -14.36 -0.71
CA LYS A 183 -4.71 -13.91 -2.08
C LYS A 183 -5.35 -12.54 -2.29
N ILE A 184 -4.70 -11.70 -3.08
CA ILE A 184 -5.27 -10.40 -3.46
C ILE A 184 -6.10 -10.61 -4.72
N PRO A 185 -7.42 -10.34 -4.69
CA PRO A 185 -8.24 -10.51 -5.87
C PRO A 185 -7.78 -9.64 -7.03
N LYS A 186 -7.87 -10.17 -8.24
CA LYS A 186 -7.47 -9.45 -9.45
C LYS A 186 -8.24 -8.14 -9.58
N GLY A 187 -7.50 -7.04 -9.68
CA GLY A 187 -8.00 -5.68 -9.79
C GLY A 187 -8.55 -5.08 -8.49
N ALA A 188 -8.60 -5.83 -7.39
CA ALA A 188 -8.93 -5.31 -6.06
C ALA A 188 -7.69 -4.71 -5.38
N ALA A 189 -7.92 -3.92 -4.34
CA ALA A 189 -6.89 -3.34 -3.51
C ALA A 189 -6.93 -3.91 -2.08
N VAL A 190 -5.77 -4.18 -1.50
CA VAL A 190 -5.60 -4.32 -0.05
C VAL A 190 -5.05 -3.02 0.48
N ILE A 191 -5.80 -2.35 1.35
CA ILE A 191 -5.35 -1.18 2.11
C ILE A 191 -4.87 -1.71 3.46
N THR A 192 -3.64 -1.43 3.85
CA THR A 192 -3.11 -1.89 5.14
C THR A 192 -2.20 -0.85 5.79
N THR A 193 -1.96 -0.99 7.08
CA THR A 193 -1.11 -0.10 7.84
C THR A 193 0.37 -0.30 7.49
N THR A 194 1.16 0.78 7.57
CA THR A 194 2.61 0.72 7.38
C THR A 194 3.38 0.60 8.69
N ASN A 195 2.74 0.96 9.82
CA ASN A 195 3.39 0.95 11.12
C ASN A 195 2.45 0.55 12.26
N PHE A 196 1.63 1.48 12.70
CA PHE A 196 0.76 1.28 13.84
C PHE A 196 -0.64 0.87 13.38
N HIS A 197 -1.22 -0.12 14.06
CA HIS A 197 -2.65 -0.39 14.00
C HIS A 197 -3.26 0.17 15.28
N ALA A 198 -4.00 1.29 15.17
CA ALA A 198 -4.59 1.96 16.33
C ALA A 198 -5.71 1.10 16.93
N GLU A 199 -5.41 0.36 17.99
CA GLU A 199 -6.35 -0.57 18.62
C GLU A 199 -6.88 -0.02 19.94
N LYS A 200 -8.18 -0.20 20.19
CA LYS A 200 -8.80 0.23 21.44
C LYS A 200 -8.44 -0.73 22.58
N GLY A 201 -7.60 -0.28 23.50
CA GLY A 201 -7.32 -0.95 24.78
C GLY A 201 -8.16 -0.42 25.94
N MET A 202 -7.92 -0.97 27.14
CA MET A 202 -8.63 -0.54 28.36
C MET A 202 -8.39 0.93 28.76
N ARG A 203 -7.25 1.51 28.34
CA ARG A 203 -6.82 2.87 28.73
C ARG A 203 -6.89 3.89 27.58
N GLY A 204 -7.49 3.53 26.44
CA GLY A 204 -7.47 4.32 25.22
C GLY A 204 -6.91 3.54 24.04
N PHE A 205 -6.59 4.24 22.95
CA PHE A 205 -5.95 3.62 21.79
C PHE A 205 -4.44 3.43 22.03
N TYR A 206 -3.89 2.35 21.50
CA TYR A 206 -2.46 2.05 21.51
C TYR A 206 -2.02 1.45 20.17
#